data_AF-A0A2U1SSY4-F1
#
_entry.id   AF-A0A2U1SSY4-F1
#
_cell.length_a   1.000
_cell.length_b   1.000
_cell.length_c   1.000
_cell.angle_alpha   90.00
_cell.angle_beta   90.00
_cell.angle_gamma   90.00
#
_symmetry.space_group_name_H-M   'P 1'
#
loop_
_entity.id
_entity.type
_entity.pdbx_description
1 polymer ?
#
loop_
_entity_poly.entity_id
_entity_poly.type
_entity_poly.pdbx_seq_one_letter_code
_entity_poly.pdbx_strand_id
1 'polypeptide(L)'
;MNLDEWELLLDNIKTTDGPCIELDARVCAGFRYAGDCYSSWMTKFADDNFVPGDHRLVGRVLIIGENGEHIAHYGAQAVTKSLDEARALFRSIFPGWWMNTGECHLSDDVRIAPDFSDPEHGERLAREFPLPEVKYRDEHGDFTYGPFNDGFDIDRRPAGNLPIAIIQAMIEAKLYILKQAAH
;
A
#
# COMPACT_ATOMS: atom_id res chain seq x y z
N MET A 1 12.32 1.31 -0.40
CA MET A 1 11.88 0.11 0.33
C MET A 1 12.19 -1.10 -0.53
N ASN A 2 12.98 -2.04 -0.03
CA ASN A 2 13.30 -3.30 -0.71
C ASN A 2 12.14 -4.30 -0.57
N LEU A 3 12.26 -5.48 -1.18
CA LEU A 3 11.20 -6.48 -1.19
C LEU A 3 10.84 -6.96 0.21
N ASP A 4 11.83 -7.30 1.03
CA ASP A 4 11.66 -7.79 2.41
C ASP A 4 10.93 -6.77 3.29
N GLU A 5 11.24 -5.48 3.14
CA GLU A 5 10.57 -4.41 3.87
C GLU A 5 9.09 -4.26 3.47
N TRP A 6 8.75 -4.46 2.19
CA TRP A 6 7.36 -4.48 1.74
C TRP A 6 6.60 -5.70 2.26
N GLU A 7 7.25 -6.87 2.30
CA GLU A 7 6.66 -8.09 2.87
C GLU A 7 6.39 -7.92 4.37
N LEU A 8 7.35 -7.36 5.11
CA LEU A 8 7.15 -7.01 6.52
C LEU A 8 6.00 -6.00 6.71
N LEU A 9 5.89 -5.00 5.84
CA LEU A 9 4.77 -4.05 5.90
C LEU A 9 3.42 -4.75 5.65
N LEU A 10 3.37 -5.69 4.70
CA LEU A 10 2.17 -6.48 4.44
C LEU A 10 1.77 -7.31 5.67
N ASP A 11 2.71 -7.99 6.31
CA ASP A 11 2.46 -8.80 7.50
C ASP A 11 1.91 -7.96 8.66
N ASN A 12 2.47 -6.76 8.87
CA ASN A 12 1.95 -5.85 9.89
C ASN A 12 0.52 -5.39 9.55
N ILE A 13 0.23 -5.06 8.29
CA ILE A 13 -1.13 -4.66 7.86
C ILE A 13 -2.13 -5.81 8.02
N LYS A 14 -1.74 -7.04 7.70
CA LYS A 14 -2.59 -8.23 7.86
C LYS A 14 -2.96 -8.52 9.32
N THR A 15 -2.06 -8.23 10.26
CA THR A 15 -2.26 -8.51 11.69
C THR A 15 -2.83 -7.34 12.49
N THR A 16 -3.12 -6.20 11.85
CA THR A 16 -3.58 -4.99 12.54
C THR A 16 -5.09 -4.94 12.75
N ASP A 17 -5.56 -4.89 13.99
CA ASP A 17 -7.01 -4.94 14.29
C ASP A 17 -7.75 -3.60 14.20
N GLY A 18 -7.08 -2.52 13.78
CA GLY A 18 -7.69 -1.20 13.67
C GLY A 18 -6.72 -0.09 13.26
N PRO A 19 -7.17 1.17 13.26
CA PRO A 19 -6.35 2.31 12.86
C PRO A 19 -5.01 2.36 13.61
N CYS A 20 -3.91 2.48 12.87
CA CYS A 20 -2.55 2.44 13.41
C CYS A 20 -1.69 3.54 12.78
N ILE A 21 -1.38 4.55 13.59
CA ILE A 21 -0.60 5.71 13.18
C ILE A 21 0.84 5.35 12.76
N GLU A 22 1.37 4.25 13.32
CA GLU A 22 2.67 3.75 12.93
C GLU A 22 2.65 3.22 11.49
N LEU A 23 1.63 2.44 11.17
CA LEU A 23 1.42 1.92 9.82
C LEU A 23 1.09 3.02 8.83
N ASP A 24 0.28 4.00 9.21
CA ASP A 24 -0.02 5.17 8.39
C ASP A 24 1.25 5.82 7.84
N ALA A 25 2.22 6.04 8.72
CA ALA A 25 3.49 6.65 8.36
C ALA A 25 4.35 5.71 7.51
N ARG A 26 4.44 4.40 7.83
CA ARG A 26 5.20 3.42 7.04
C ARG A 26 4.62 3.27 5.63
N VAL A 27 3.30 3.23 5.50
CA VAL A 27 2.57 3.17 4.23
C VAL A 27 2.79 4.45 3.43
N CYS A 28 2.60 5.62 4.05
CA CYS A 28 2.87 6.90 3.41
C CYS A 28 4.32 6.99 2.94
N ALA A 29 5.26 6.50 3.75
CA ALA A 29 6.67 6.54 3.42
C ALA A 29 7.03 5.60 2.27
N GLY A 30 6.57 4.35 2.34
CA GLY A 30 6.79 3.33 1.31
C GLY A 30 6.20 3.74 -0.04
N PHE A 31 5.00 4.30 -0.07
CA PHE A 31 4.36 4.67 -1.34
C PHE A 31 4.83 6.01 -1.91
N ARG A 32 5.07 7.03 -1.09
CA ARG A 32 5.39 8.38 -1.59
C ARG A 32 6.87 8.62 -1.82
N TYR A 33 7.76 7.91 -1.13
CA TYR A 33 9.19 8.24 -1.13
C TYR A 33 10.13 7.11 -1.60
N ALA A 34 9.61 5.92 -1.96
CA ALA A 34 10.43 4.80 -2.42
C ALA A 34 10.95 4.93 -3.87
N GLY A 35 11.31 6.14 -4.31
CA GLY A 35 12.06 6.39 -5.55
C GLY A 35 13.55 6.20 -5.38
N ASP A 36 14.19 6.86 -4.39
CA ASP A 36 15.67 6.88 -4.29
C ASP A 36 16.22 6.97 -2.84
N CYS A 37 15.37 7.06 -1.83
CA CYS A 37 15.79 7.54 -0.49
C CYS A 37 15.69 6.49 0.63
N TYR A 38 15.78 5.18 0.36
CA TYR A 38 15.58 4.15 1.40
C TYR A 38 16.79 3.23 1.64
N SER A 39 17.83 3.27 0.80
CA SER A 39 18.99 2.38 1.00
C SER A 39 19.95 2.85 2.10
N SER A 40 19.79 4.06 2.65
CA SER A 40 20.71 4.58 3.69
C SER A 40 20.08 5.41 4.83
N TRP A 41 18.77 5.65 4.82
CA TRP A 41 18.13 6.53 5.80
C TRP A 41 17.29 5.69 6.77
N MET A 42 17.71 5.63 8.03
CA MET A 42 16.90 5.03 9.09
C MET A 42 15.62 5.85 9.26
N THR A 43 14.47 5.29 8.86
CA THR A 43 13.19 5.70 9.47
C THR A 43 13.26 5.33 10.94
N LYS A 44 13.83 6.22 11.78
CA LYS A 44 13.56 6.20 13.20
C LYS A 44 12.14 6.70 13.35
N PHE A 45 11.21 5.76 13.45
CA PHE A 45 9.96 6.05 14.12
C PHE A 45 10.32 6.68 15.46
N ALA A 46 9.71 7.81 15.81
CA ALA A 46 9.90 8.43 17.11
C ALA A 46 9.17 7.59 18.17
N ASP A 47 9.57 6.33 18.31
CA ASP A 47 9.17 5.47 19.40
C ASP A 47 10.06 5.87 20.59
N ASP A 48 9.47 6.69 21.44
CA ASP A 48 9.80 6.90 22.85
C ASP A 48 11.16 7.50 23.24
N ASN A 49 12.05 7.83 22.31
CA ASN A 49 13.39 8.37 22.65
C ASN A 49 13.69 9.79 22.18
N PHE A 50 12.68 10.59 21.80
CA PHE A 50 12.88 12.01 21.54
C PHE A 50 12.21 12.86 22.62
N VAL A 51 13.03 13.30 23.59
CA VAL A 51 12.79 14.28 24.66
C VAL A 51 11.43 14.15 25.39
N PRO A 52 11.41 13.63 26.63
CA PRO A 52 10.22 13.67 27.48
C PRO A 52 9.68 15.12 27.59
N GLY A 53 8.55 15.40 26.96
CA GLY A 53 7.87 16.70 27.03
C GLY A 53 7.34 17.29 25.71
N ASP A 54 7.69 16.75 24.53
CA ASP A 54 7.21 17.30 23.25
C ASP A 54 6.24 16.34 22.52
N HIS A 55 4.97 16.37 22.93
CA HIS A 55 3.87 15.60 22.35
C HIS A 55 3.49 16.01 20.90
N ARG A 56 4.27 16.87 20.22
CA ARG A 56 3.95 17.46 18.91
C ARG A 56 4.34 16.62 17.68
N LEU A 57 4.99 15.47 17.88
CA LEU A 57 5.57 14.67 16.78
C LEU A 57 4.84 13.35 16.49
N VAL A 58 3.80 13.00 17.25
CA VAL A 58 2.97 11.82 16.99
C VAL A 58 2.30 11.95 15.61
N GLY A 59 2.51 10.97 14.73
CA GLY A 59 1.96 10.98 13.37
C GLY A 59 2.75 11.79 12.35
N ARG A 60 4.05 12.04 12.60
CA ARG A 60 4.93 12.65 11.60
C ARG A 60 5.98 11.66 11.13
N VAL A 61 6.13 11.54 9.81
CA VAL A 61 7.29 10.87 9.20
C VAL A 61 8.44 11.86 9.25
N LEU A 62 9.51 11.47 9.94
CA LEU A 62 10.77 12.22 9.96
C LEU A 62 11.75 11.55 9.01
N ILE A 63 12.25 12.30 8.03
CA ILE A 63 13.35 11.87 7.17
C ILE A 63 14.63 12.42 7.81
N ILE A 64 15.45 11.53 8.36
CA ILE A 64 16.72 11.88 9.01
C ILE A 64 17.88 11.48 8.10
N GLY A 65 18.86 12.37 8.08
CA GLY A 65 20.08 12.26 7.34
C GLY A 65 21.00 11.11 7.78
N GLU A 66 21.89 10.59 6.92
CA GLU A 66 22.97 9.67 7.31
C GLU A 66 23.85 10.27 8.43
N ASN A 67 24.01 11.60 8.41
CA ASN A 67 24.73 12.38 9.43
C ASN A 67 23.84 12.81 10.62
N GLY A 68 22.58 12.35 10.68
CA GLY A 68 21.61 12.72 11.71
C GLY A 68 20.88 14.05 11.47
N GLU A 69 21.08 14.72 10.34
CA GLU A 69 20.39 15.99 10.06
C GLU A 69 18.91 15.79 9.74
N HIS A 70 18.06 16.73 10.15
CA HIS A 70 16.65 16.67 9.79
C HIS A 70 16.46 17.16 8.35
N ILE A 71 16.02 16.25 7.46
CA ILE A 71 15.84 16.55 6.03
C ILE A 71 14.42 17.05 5.77
N ALA A 72 13.41 16.35 6.29
CA ALA A 72 12.01 16.74 6.12
C ALA A 72 11.09 16.15 7.20
N HIS A 73 9.98 16.83 7.46
CA HIS A 73 8.85 16.29 8.23
C HIS A 73 7.57 16.33 7.40
N TYR A 74 6.72 15.33 7.56
CA TYR A 74 5.39 15.32 6.97
C TYR A 74 4.39 14.75 7.97
N GLY A 75 3.17 15.29 8.00
CA GLY A 75 2.07 14.60 8.64
C GLY A 75 1.78 13.31 7.86
N ALA A 76 1.84 12.17 8.54
CA ALA A 76 1.32 10.93 7.99
C ALA A 76 -0.18 11.13 7.77
N GLN A 77 -0.66 10.84 6.55
CA GLN A 77 -2.09 10.75 6.32
C GLN A 77 -2.61 9.57 7.14
N ALA A 78 -3.76 9.72 7.78
CA ALA A 78 -4.38 8.69 8.61
C ALA A 78 -5.08 7.62 7.74
N VAL A 79 -4.34 7.01 6.82
CA VAL A 79 -4.85 6.12 5.77
C VAL A 79 -5.44 4.80 6.30
N THR A 80 -5.08 4.38 7.51
CA THR A 80 -5.68 3.24 8.21
C THR A 80 -6.96 3.63 8.95
N LYS A 81 -7.21 4.94 9.15
CA LYS A 81 -8.40 5.47 9.84
C LYS A 81 -9.44 6.06 8.90
N SER A 82 -9.00 6.67 7.80
CA SER A 82 -9.83 7.50 6.93
C SER A 82 -9.95 6.86 5.55
N LEU A 83 -11.19 6.50 5.19
CA LEU A 83 -11.51 5.96 3.87
C LEU A 83 -11.15 6.94 2.75
N ASP A 84 -11.37 8.24 2.96
CA ASP A 84 -11.07 9.26 1.97
C ASP A 84 -9.56 9.43 1.76
N GLU A 85 -8.76 9.34 2.83
CA GLU A 85 -7.30 9.41 2.71
C GLU A 85 -6.73 8.14 2.07
N ALA A 86 -7.26 6.96 2.40
CA ALA A 86 -6.89 5.71 1.72
C ALA A 86 -7.20 5.77 0.22
N ARG A 87 -8.39 6.26 -0.15
CA ARG A 87 -8.79 6.46 -1.55
C ARG A 87 -7.91 7.49 -2.26
N ALA A 88 -7.61 8.60 -1.61
CA ALA A 88 -6.73 9.63 -2.17
C ALA A 88 -5.32 9.08 -2.41
N LEU A 89 -4.78 8.31 -1.45
CA LEU A 89 -3.51 7.63 -1.62
C LEU A 89 -3.57 6.64 -2.79
N PHE A 90 -4.58 5.77 -2.84
CA PHE A 90 -4.79 4.82 -3.95
C PHE A 90 -4.75 5.51 -5.31
N ARG A 91 -5.54 6.57 -5.50
CA ARG A 91 -5.59 7.30 -6.78
C ARG A 91 -4.26 7.95 -7.15
N SER A 92 -3.48 8.39 -6.16
CA SER A 92 -2.16 8.97 -6.41
C SER A 92 -1.11 7.93 -6.83
N ILE A 93 -1.19 6.72 -6.29
CA ILE A 93 -0.19 5.65 -6.51
C ILE A 93 -0.54 4.80 -7.73
N PHE A 94 -1.83 4.55 -7.96
CA PHE A 94 -2.33 3.69 -9.02
C PHE A 94 -3.25 4.48 -9.98
N PRO A 95 -2.70 5.47 -10.71
CA PRO A 95 -3.49 6.25 -11.66
C PRO A 95 -4.06 5.35 -12.77
N GLY A 96 -5.36 5.46 -13.03
CA GLY A 96 -6.07 4.62 -14.00
C GLY A 96 -6.37 3.21 -13.53
N TRP A 97 -6.10 2.84 -12.28
CA TRP A 97 -6.62 1.58 -11.74
C TRP A 97 -8.06 1.77 -11.26
N TRP A 98 -8.87 0.74 -11.41
CA TRP A 98 -10.19 0.69 -10.81
C TRP A 98 -10.11 0.12 -9.40
N MET A 99 -11.10 0.47 -8.57
CA MET A 99 -11.26 -0.05 -7.23
C MET A 99 -12.74 -0.27 -6.95
N ASN A 100 -13.07 -1.45 -6.43
CA ASN A 100 -14.37 -1.78 -5.90
C ASN A 100 -14.23 -2.04 -4.39
N THR A 101 -15.13 -1.49 -3.59
CA THR A 101 -15.12 -1.63 -2.12
C THR A 101 -16.52 -1.94 -1.62
N GLY A 102 -16.64 -2.90 -0.72
CA GLY A 102 -17.88 -3.24 -0.02
C GLY A 102 -17.61 -3.47 1.46
N GLU A 103 -18.60 -3.22 2.31
CA GLU A 103 -18.55 -3.55 3.72
C GLU A 103 -19.84 -4.31 4.05
N CYS A 104 -19.70 -5.41 4.79
CA CYS A 104 -20.82 -6.15 5.33
C CYS A 104 -20.58 -6.45 6.82
N HIS A 105 -21.52 -7.15 7.46
CA HIS A 105 -21.39 -7.49 8.88
C HIS A 105 -20.25 -8.49 9.20
N LEU A 106 -19.65 -9.12 8.19
CA LEU A 106 -18.59 -10.13 8.35
C LEU A 106 -17.22 -9.59 7.95
N SER A 107 -17.17 -8.86 6.83
CA SER A 107 -15.93 -8.46 6.17
C SER A 107 -16.00 -7.08 5.54
N ASP A 108 -14.80 -6.52 5.34
CA ASP A 108 -14.54 -5.45 4.40
C ASP A 108 -13.92 -6.05 3.13
N ASP A 109 -14.61 -5.91 2.00
CA ASP A 109 -14.21 -6.44 0.71
C ASP A 109 -13.60 -5.32 -0.14
N VAL A 110 -12.36 -5.52 -0.61
CA VAL A 110 -11.70 -4.56 -1.50
C VAL A 110 -11.05 -5.29 -2.66
N ARG A 111 -11.33 -4.82 -3.87
CA ARG A 111 -10.69 -5.31 -5.08
C ARG A 111 -10.12 -4.17 -5.91
N ILE A 112 -8.86 -4.29 -6.34
CA ILE A 112 -8.21 -3.33 -7.24
C ILE A 112 -7.55 -4.03 -8.43
N ALA A 113 -7.55 -3.39 -9.61
CA ALA A 113 -6.77 -3.84 -10.76
C ALA A 113 -6.55 -2.67 -11.75
N PRO A 114 -5.61 -2.81 -12.71
CA PRO A 114 -5.52 -1.89 -13.84
C PRO A 114 -6.86 -1.79 -14.59
N ASP A 115 -7.31 -0.57 -14.90
CA ASP A 115 -8.45 -0.38 -15.80
C ASP A 115 -7.96 -0.23 -17.24
N PHE A 116 -7.91 -1.35 -17.95
CA PHE A 116 -7.53 -1.35 -19.37
C PHE A 116 -8.54 -0.63 -20.27
N SER A 117 -9.74 -0.30 -19.76
CA SER A 117 -10.77 0.47 -20.47
C SER A 117 -10.74 1.95 -20.13
N ASP A 118 -9.85 2.41 -19.23
CA ASP A 118 -9.71 3.82 -18.89
C ASP A 118 -9.26 4.62 -20.14
N PRO A 119 -9.97 5.69 -20.51
CA PRO A 119 -9.71 6.42 -21.76
C PRO A 119 -8.38 7.21 -21.73
N GLU A 120 -7.83 7.52 -20.56
CA GLU A 120 -6.58 8.26 -20.40
C GLU A 120 -5.39 7.32 -20.16
N HIS A 121 -5.61 6.23 -19.42
CA HIS A 121 -4.55 5.38 -18.90
C HIS A 121 -4.54 3.96 -19.47
N GLY A 122 -5.61 3.49 -20.12
CA GLY A 122 -5.76 2.10 -20.55
C GLY A 122 -4.63 1.60 -21.46
N GLU A 123 -4.21 2.38 -22.46
CA GLU A 123 -3.09 2.02 -23.35
C GLU A 123 -1.74 1.97 -22.63
N ARG A 124 -1.53 2.82 -21.62
CA ARG A 124 -0.33 2.77 -20.78
C ARG A 124 -0.35 1.52 -19.92
N LEU A 125 -1.47 1.28 -19.23
CA LEU A 125 -1.63 0.14 -18.33
C LEU A 125 -1.51 -1.20 -19.05
N ALA A 126 -2.06 -1.33 -20.27
CA ALA A 126 -1.91 -2.54 -21.08
C ALA A 126 -0.45 -2.82 -21.49
N ARG A 127 0.39 -1.77 -21.61
CA ARG A 127 1.83 -1.90 -21.88
C ARG A 127 2.63 -2.20 -20.62
N GLU A 128 2.29 -1.57 -19.50
CA GLU A 128 2.97 -1.76 -18.21
C GLU A 128 2.64 -3.11 -17.56
N PHE A 129 1.42 -3.59 -17.74
CA PHE A 129 0.88 -4.79 -17.10
C PHE A 129 0.27 -5.73 -18.14
N PRO A 130 1.07 -6.27 -19.08
CA PRO A 130 0.56 -7.13 -20.12
C PRO A 130 -0.05 -8.41 -19.53
N LEU A 131 -1.26 -8.75 -19.97
CA LEU A 131 -1.89 -10.01 -19.60
C LEU A 131 -1.26 -11.17 -20.40
N PRO A 132 -1.15 -12.37 -19.81
CA PRO A 132 -0.70 -13.54 -20.53
C PRO A 132 -1.68 -13.90 -21.65
N GLU A 133 -1.16 -14.41 -22.78
CA GLU A 133 -1.98 -14.78 -23.94
C GLU A 133 -2.95 -15.93 -23.63
N VAL A 134 -2.57 -16.80 -22.69
CA VAL A 134 -3.34 -17.97 -22.27
C VAL A 134 -3.57 -17.94 -20.76
N LYS A 135 -4.78 -18.34 -20.35
CA LYS A 135 -5.08 -18.55 -18.93
C LYS A 135 -4.23 -19.68 -18.37
N TYR A 136 -3.80 -19.53 -17.12
CA TYR A 136 -3.14 -20.57 -16.35
C TYR A 136 -3.99 -20.94 -15.13
N ARG A 137 -3.68 -22.07 -14.48
CA ARG A 137 -4.35 -22.45 -13.22
C ARG A 137 -3.63 -21.81 -12.05
N ASP A 138 -4.37 -21.13 -11.18
CA ASP A 138 -3.85 -20.63 -9.91
C ASP A 138 -3.64 -21.76 -8.88
N GLU A 139 -3.28 -21.38 -7.65
CA GLU A 139 -3.07 -22.33 -6.54
C GLU A 139 -4.34 -23.05 -6.08
N HIS A 140 -5.52 -22.55 -6.43
CA HIS A 140 -6.81 -23.17 -6.18
C HIS A 140 -7.28 -24.03 -7.36
N GLY A 141 -6.56 -23.98 -8.47
CA GLY A 141 -6.86 -24.72 -9.68
C GLY A 141 -7.79 -23.97 -10.63
N ASP A 142 -8.14 -22.71 -10.38
CA ASP A 142 -9.02 -21.92 -11.24
C ASP A 142 -8.26 -21.26 -12.40
N PHE A 143 -8.90 -21.14 -13.56
CA PHE A 143 -8.28 -20.56 -14.75
C PHE A 143 -8.29 -19.02 -14.68
N THR A 144 -7.10 -18.44 -14.56
CA THR A 144 -6.86 -17.01 -14.38
C THR A 144 -5.92 -16.44 -15.46
N TYR A 145 -6.03 -15.14 -15.74
CA TYR A 145 -4.99 -14.36 -16.44
C TYR A 145 -3.99 -13.70 -15.47
N GLY A 146 -4.11 -13.99 -14.18
CA GLY A 146 -3.39 -13.38 -13.09
C GLY A 146 -4.09 -12.16 -12.48
N PRO A 147 -3.49 -11.59 -11.43
CA PRO A 147 -4.13 -10.59 -10.60
C PRO A 147 -4.34 -9.24 -11.31
N PHE A 148 -3.60 -8.94 -12.38
CA PHE A 148 -3.87 -7.74 -13.19
C PHE A 148 -5.19 -7.81 -13.97
N ASN A 149 -5.75 -9.00 -14.19
CA ASN A 149 -7.09 -9.16 -14.77
C ASN A 149 -8.15 -9.39 -13.69
N ASP A 150 -7.88 -10.30 -12.76
CA ASP A 150 -8.90 -10.77 -11.81
C ASP A 150 -9.04 -9.83 -10.61
N GLY A 151 -8.03 -9.02 -10.36
CA GLY A 151 -7.92 -8.07 -9.26
C GLY A 151 -7.20 -8.64 -8.05
N PHE A 152 -6.59 -7.75 -7.28
CA PHE A 152 -6.11 -8.03 -5.92
C PHE A 152 -7.30 -7.93 -4.98
N ASP A 153 -7.83 -9.07 -4.58
CA ASP A 153 -9.10 -9.22 -3.85
C ASP A 153 -8.85 -9.51 -2.37
N ILE A 154 -9.24 -8.58 -1.51
CA ILE A 154 -9.05 -8.63 -0.07
C ILE A 154 -10.41 -8.79 0.60
N ASP A 155 -10.60 -9.91 1.29
CA ASP A 155 -11.70 -10.15 2.24
C ASP A 155 -11.13 -10.01 3.66
N ARG A 156 -11.22 -8.79 4.22
CA ARG A 156 -10.67 -8.50 5.56
C ARG A 156 -11.71 -8.76 6.63
N ARG A 157 -11.32 -9.51 7.67
CA ARG A 157 -12.18 -9.81 8.82
C ARG A 157 -11.47 -9.49 10.14
N PRO A 158 -12.18 -8.99 11.16
CA PRO A 158 -13.60 -8.59 11.14
C PRO A 158 -13.83 -7.29 10.37
N ALA A 159 -15.08 -7.04 9.98
CA ALA A 159 -15.52 -5.80 9.34
C ALA A 159 -15.24 -4.53 10.18
N GLY A 160 -15.33 -3.36 9.54
CA GLY A 160 -15.13 -2.04 10.16
C GLY A 160 -13.72 -1.47 9.97
N ASN A 161 -12.93 -2.06 9.08
CA ASN A 161 -11.54 -1.77 8.78
C ASN A 161 -11.30 -1.55 7.28
N LEU A 162 -12.33 -1.10 6.53
CA LEU A 162 -12.26 -0.86 5.09
C LEU A 162 -11.03 -0.05 4.62
N PRO A 163 -10.58 1.02 5.30
CA PRO A 163 -9.35 1.72 4.91
C PRO A 163 -8.11 0.82 4.94
N ILE A 164 -8.01 -0.08 5.93
CA ILE A 164 -6.89 -1.03 6.03
C ILE A 164 -6.98 -2.09 4.91
N ALA A 165 -8.18 -2.56 4.57
CA ALA A 165 -8.37 -3.47 3.44
C ALA A 165 -7.89 -2.85 2.11
N ILE A 166 -8.15 -1.54 1.89
CA ILE A 166 -7.62 -0.80 0.73
C ILE A 166 -6.10 -0.78 0.75
N ILE A 167 -5.49 -0.42 1.88
CA ILE A 167 -4.02 -0.38 2.01
C ILE A 167 -3.40 -1.76 1.81
N GLN A 168 -4.03 -2.82 2.30
CA GLN A 168 -3.58 -4.19 2.07
C GLN A 168 -3.58 -4.53 0.58
N ALA A 169 -4.68 -4.27 -0.13
CA ALA A 169 -4.78 -4.52 -1.57
C ALA A 169 -3.68 -3.78 -2.34
N MET A 170 -3.43 -2.52 -1.98
CA MET A 170 -2.36 -1.70 -2.56
C MET A 170 -0.96 -2.28 -2.34
N ILE A 171 -0.66 -2.78 -1.13
CA ILE A 171 0.64 -3.37 -0.80
C ILE A 171 0.82 -4.68 -1.57
N GLU A 172 -0.21 -5.53 -1.63
CA GLU A 172 -0.17 -6.79 -2.38
C GLU A 172 0.07 -6.53 -3.87
N ALA A 173 -0.63 -5.53 -4.45
CA ALA A 173 -0.38 -5.10 -5.82
C ALA A 173 1.05 -4.62 -6.04
N LYS A 174 1.58 -3.77 -5.13
CA LYS A 174 2.95 -3.26 -5.22
C LYS A 174 3.99 -4.38 -5.14
N LEU A 175 3.83 -5.31 -4.21
CA LEU A 175 4.69 -6.48 -4.05
C LEU A 175 4.70 -7.34 -5.31
N TYR A 176 3.52 -7.60 -5.88
CA TYR A 176 3.41 -8.37 -7.12
C TYR A 176 4.16 -7.69 -8.27
N ILE A 177 3.98 -6.39 -8.45
CA ILE A 177 4.69 -5.60 -9.47
C ILE A 177 6.21 -5.68 -9.27
N LEU A 178 6.69 -5.51 -8.04
CA LEU A 178 8.13 -5.59 -7.72
C LEU A 178 8.70 -6.99 -7.99
N LYS A 179 7.95 -8.05 -7.65
CA LYS A 179 8.36 -9.44 -7.92
C LYS A 179 8.45 -9.72 -9.41
N GLN A 180 7.51 -9.22 -10.21
CA GLN A 180 7.56 -9.36 -11.68
C GLN A 180 8.77 -8.62 -12.27
N ALA A 181 9.13 -7.44 -11.75
CA ALA A 181 10.29 -6.68 -12.22
C ALA A 181 11.65 -7.27 -11.83
N ALA A 182 11.70 -8.21 -10.89
CA ALA A 182 12.92 -8.88 -10.45
C ALA A 182 13.29 -10.11 -11.31
N HIS A 183 12.40 -10.52 -12.23
CA HIS A 183 12.59 -11.64 -13.15
C HIS A 183 12.90 -11.14 -14.58
#